data_AF-A0A2S9FLW7-F1
#
_entry.id   AF-A0A2S9FLW7-F1
#
_cell.length_a   1.000
_cell.length_b   1.000
_cell.length_c   1.000
_cell.angle_alpha   90.00
_cell.angle_beta   90.00
_cell.angle_gamma   90.00
#
_symmetry.space_group_name_H-M   'P 1'
#
loop_
_entity.id
_entity.type
_entity.pdbx_description
1 polymer ?
#
loop_
_entity_poly.entity_id
_entity_poly.type
_entity_poly.pdbx_seq_one_letter_code
_entity_poly.pdbx_strand_id
1 'polypeptide(L)'
;PGEERLLRLGLESLRLWHDSFLESLPREVVTARESLVVAVDQADAADLKTVGTWLSGQGHPVTLTSSARDVEPLLAQGIRHGFLAETELAVDNRAVVVALADQCERLGVEWAPPVGSLTEVAAADTVVIANGIDAPALWPGLPVRPVKG
;
A
#
# COMPACT_ATOMS: atom_id res chain seq x y z
N PRO A 1 -4.98 -5.35 -19.20
CA PRO A 1 -5.57 -6.72 -19.19
C PRO A 1 -4.73 -7.65 -18.32
N GLY A 2 -5.31 -8.21 -17.25
CA GLY A 2 -4.66 -9.14 -16.32
C GLY A 2 -4.46 -8.59 -14.90
N GLU A 3 -4.63 -7.28 -14.69
CA GLU A 3 -4.46 -6.64 -13.38
C GLU A 3 -5.78 -6.43 -12.62
N GLU A 4 -6.92 -6.75 -13.22
CA GLU A 4 -8.25 -6.47 -12.67
C GLU A 4 -8.47 -7.15 -11.31
N ARG A 5 -7.84 -8.31 -11.08
CA ARG A 5 -7.87 -8.99 -9.79
C ARG A 5 -7.04 -8.27 -8.74
N LEU A 6 -5.85 -7.80 -9.09
CA LEU A 6 -4.98 -7.07 -8.18
C LEU A 6 -5.57 -5.70 -7.85
N LEU A 7 -6.11 -5.01 -8.86
CA LEU A 7 -6.85 -3.76 -8.66
C LEU A 7 -7.99 -3.97 -7.66
N ARG A 8 -8.85 -4.97 -7.86
CA ARG A 8 -9.97 -5.26 -6.95
C ARG A 8 -9.51 -5.52 -5.52
N LEU A 9 -8.41 -6.25 -5.34
CA LEU A 9 -7.84 -6.49 -4.01
C LEU A 9 -7.32 -5.19 -3.37
N GLY A 10 -6.63 -4.35 -4.15
CA GLY A 10 -6.14 -3.05 -3.69
C GLY A 10 -7.27 -2.11 -3.29
N LEU A 11 -8.34 -2.06 -4.08
CA LEU A 11 -9.52 -1.25 -3.81
C LEU A 11 -10.29 -1.72 -2.58
N GLU A 12 -10.45 -3.04 -2.43
CA GLU A 12 -11.09 -3.60 -1.23
C GLU A 12 -10.24 -3.35 0.02
N SER A 13 -8.92 -3.47 -0.09
CA SER A 13 -8.00 -3.08 0.99
C SER A 13 -8.18 -1.60 1.35
N LEU A 14 -8.15 -0.69 0.37
CA LEU A 14 -8.35 0.74 0.58
C LEU A 14 -9.69 1.05 1.25
N ARG A 15 -10.75 0.35 0.86
CA ARG A 15 -12.07 0.44 1.50
C ARG A 15 -12.00 0.01 2.97
N LEU A 16 -11.40 -1.14 3.27
CA LEU A 16 -11.22 -1.64 4.64
C LEU A 16 -10.36 -0.70 5.51
N TRP A 17 -9.36 -0.06 4.90
CA TRP A 17 -8.55 0.97 5.53
C TRP A 17 -9.43 2.10 6.08
N HIS A 18 -10.26 2.69 5.22
CA HIS A 18 -11.17 3.77 5.62
C HIS A 18 -12.29 3.32 6.55
N ASP A 19 -12.93 2.20 6.27
CA ASP A 19 -14.16 1.80 6.95
C ASP A 19 -13.93 1.27 8.38
N SER A 20 -12.74 0.74 8.69
CA SER A 20 -12.52 0.05 9.97
C SER A 20 -11.09 0.08 10.48
N PHE A 21 -10.10 -0.10 9.61
CA PHE A 21 -8.73 -0.30 10.08
C PHE A 21 -8.14 0.95 10.72
N LEU A 22 -8.40 2.13 10.12
CA LEU A 22 -7.95 3.41 10.68
C LEU A 22 -8.54 3.70 12.06
N GLU A 23 -9.74 3.21 12.39
CA GLU A 23 -10.34 3.39 13.71
C GLU A 23 -9.57 2.64 14.80
N SER A 24 -8.84 1.58 14.43
CA SER A 24 -8.01 0.80 15.34
C SER A 24 -6.63 1.41 15.59
N LEU A 25 -6.23 2.41 14.80
CA LEU A 25 -4.88 2.98 14.80
C LEU A 25 -4.85 4.41 15.38
N PRO A 26 -3.71 4.85 15.93
CA PRO A 26 -3.49 6.25 16.27
C PRO A 26 -3.68 7.15 15.04
N ARG A 27 -4.27 8.34 15.22
CA ARG A 27 -4.58 9.24 14.10
C ARG A 27 -3.33 9.74 13.38
N GLU A 28 -2.23 9.83 14.10
CA GLU A 28 -0.92 10.31 13.65
C GLU A 28 -0.26 9.36 12.64
N VAL A 29 -0.78 8.13 12.51
CA VAL A 29 -0.32 7.17 11.50
C VAL A 29 -0.58 7.69 10.09
N VAL A 30 -1.66 8.43 9.86
CA VAL A 30 -2.01 8.98 8.54
C VAL A 30 -1.19 10.23 8.26
N THR A 31 -0.35 10.18 7.22
CA THR A 31 0.54 11.28 6.83
C THR A 31 -0.01 12.11 5.68
N ALA A 32 -0.86 11.51 4.83
CA ALA A 32 -1.62 12.21 3.80
C ALA A 32 -2.96 11.49 3.53
N ARG A 33 -3.94 12.24 3.01
CA ARG A 33 -5.31 11.76 2.74
C ARG A 33 -5.70 11.79 1.27
N GLU A 34 -4.74 12.13 0.41
CA GLU A 34 -4.91 12.21 -1.03
C GLU A 34 -3.52 11.99 -1.65
N SER A 35 -3.49 11.56 -2.92
CA SER A 35 -2.27 11.47 -3.71
C SER A 35 -2.35 12.35 -4.94
N LEU A 36 -1.27 13.07 -5.24
CA LEU A 36 -1.09 13.77 -6.51
C LEU A 36 -0.11 12.98 -7.39
N VAL A 37 -0.61 12.44 -8.49
CA VAL A 37 0.23 11.80 -9.52
C VAL A 37 0.49 12.81 -10.63
N VAL A 38 1.75 13.10 -10.91
CA VAL A 38 2.17 14.15 -11.85
C VAL A 38 2.78 13.58 -13.13
N ALA A 39 2.56 14.27 -14.24
CA ALA A 39 3.19 14.01 -15.53
C ALA A 39 4.40 14.94 -15.73
N VAL A 40 5.55 14.38 -16.09
CA VAL A 40 6.78 15.14 -16.34
C VAL A 40 6.81 15.68 -17.77
N ASP A 41 6.21 14.94 -18.72
CA ASP A 41 6.10 15.36 -20.12
C ASP A 41 4.71 15.10 -20.75
N GLN A 42 4.59 15.27 -22.07
CA GLN A 42 3.34 15.05 -22.79
C GLN A 42 2.96 13.58 -22.92
N ALA A 43 3.94 12.68 -23.00
CA ALA A 43 3.67 11.25 -23.05
C ALA A 43 3.09 10.79 -21.70
N ASP A 44 3.72 11.19 -20.60
CA ASP A 44 3.19 10.95 -19.26
C ASP A 44 1.76 11.49 -19.11
N ALA A 45 1.49 12.70 -19.62
CA ALA A 45 0.15 13.29 -19.52
C ALA A 45 -0.91 12.48 -20.30
N ALA A 46 -0.55 11.92 -21.44
CA ALA A 46 -1.44 11.04 -22.21
C ALA A 46 -1.68 9.70 -21.49
N ASP A 47 -0.64 9.15 -20.86
CA ASP A 47 -0.73 7.92 -20.06
C ASP A 47 -1.60 8.13 -18.82
N LEU A 48 -1.37 9.20 -18.05
CA LEU A 48 -2.20 9.52 -16.88
C LEU A 48 -3.66 9.76 -17.25
N LYS A 49 -3.96 10.36 -18.40
CA LYS A 49 -5.34 10.50 -18.89
C LYS A 49 -5.97 9.13 -19.18
N THR A 50 -5.20 8.21 -19.74
CA THR A 50 -5.64 6.84 -20.02
C THR A 50 -5.93 6.09 -18.72
N VAL A 51 -5.02 6.17 -17.74
CA VAL A 51 -5.17 5.60 -16.40
C VAL A 51 -6.40 6.17 -15.70
N GLY A 52 -6.56 7.49 -15.67
CA GLY A 52 -7.70 8.15 -15.01
C GLY A 52 -9.05 7.78 -15.64
N THR A 53 -9.10 7.66 -16.97
CA THR A 53 -10.29 7.19 -17.69
C THR A 53 -10.62 5.73 -17.33
N TRP A 54 -9.60 4.88 -17.28
CA TRP A 54 -9.77 3.48 -16.91
C TRP A 54 -10.23 3.31 -15.46
N LEU A 55 -9.59 3.99 -14.50
CA LEU A 55 -9.99 3.98 -13.07
C LEU A 55 -11.43 4.47 -12.89
N SER A 56 -11.81 5.55 -13.56
CA SER A 56 -13.19 6.06 -13.54
C SER A 56 -14.18 5.02 -14.05
N GLY A 57 -13.83 4.30 -15.13
CA GLY A 57 -14.62 3.20 -15.67
C GLY A 57 -14.75 2.00 -14.72
N GLN A 58 -13.86 1.86 -13.73
CA GLN A 58 -13.95 0.86 -12.66
C GLN A 58 -14.69 1.37 -11.41
N GLY A 59 -15.20 2.61 -11.41
CA GLY A 59 -15.88 3.21 -10.25
C GLY A 59 -14.98 3.95 -9.27
N HIS A 60 -13.72 4.21 -9.65
CA HIS A 60 -12.72 4.90 -8.82
C HIS A 60 -12.25 6.17 -9.53
N PRO A 61 -13.08 7.22 -9.58
CA PRO A 61 -12.74 8.43 -10.31
C PRO A 61 -11.54 9.13 -9.68
N VAL A 62 -10.72 9.74 -10.52
CA VAL A 62 -9.65 10.66 -10.14
C VAL A 62 -9.87 11.99 -10.82
N THR A 63 -9.45 13.07 -10.17
CA THR A 63 -9.64 14.43 -10.69
C THR A 63 -8.44 14.84 -11.51
N LEU A 64 -8.56 14.86 -12.85
CA LEU A 64 -7.51 15.36 -13.74
C LEU A 64 -7.22 16.84 -13.46
N THR A 65 -5.95 17.23 -13.47
CA THR A 65 -5.53 18.62 -13.31
C THR A 65 -4.47 19.01 -14.35
N SER A 66 -4.54 20.26 -14.82
CA SER A 66 -3.50 20.92 -15.61
C SER A 66 -2.78 22.02 -14.81
N SER A 67 -3.06 22.11 -13.51
CA SER A 67 -2.45 23.05 -12.57
C SER A 67 -1.99 22.35 -11.29
N ALA A 68 -1.24 21.25 -11.45
CA ALA A 68 -0.69 20.46 -10.33
C ALA A 68 0.09 21.30 -9.29
N ARG A 69 0.67 22.43 -9.71
CA ARG A 69 1.40 23.36 -8.81
C ARG A 69 0.48 24.18 -7.88
N ASP A 70 -0.81 24.27 -8.18
CA ASP A 70 -1.79 24.86 -7.26
C ASP A 70 -1.99 23.93 -6.05
N VAL A 71 -1.78 22.62 -6.24
CA VAL A 71 -1.85 21.59 -5.20
C VAL A 71 -0.51 21.42 -4.49
N GLU A 72 0.60 21.28 -5.23
CA GLU A 72 1.97 21.20 -4.68
C GLU A 72 2.89 22.28 -5.28
N PRO A 73 3.01 23.45 -4.62
CA PRO A 73 3.76 24.60 -5.13
C PRO A 73 5.26 24.34 -5.35
N LEU A 74 5.85 23.37 -4.63
CA LEU A 74 7.27 23.03 -4.71
C LEU A 74 7.63 22.20 -5.94
N LEU A 75 6.65 21.75 -6.74
CA LEU A 75 6.91 21.09 -8.02
C LEU A 75 7.69 22.00 -8.98
N ALA A 76 8.54 21.36 -9.80
CA ALA A 76 9.27 22.03 -10.86
C ALA A 76 8.31 22.74 -11.84
N GLN A 77 8.72 23.90 -12.38
CA GLN A 77 7.85 24.75 -13.21
C GLN A 77 7.24 24.04 -14.43
N GLY A 78 7.94 23.04 -14.98
CA GLY A 78 7.46 22.26 -16.13
C GLY A 78 6.33 21.28 -15.80
N ILE A 79 6.21 20.85 -14.54
CA ILE A 79 5.24 19.86 -14.07
C ILE A 79 3.91 20.57 -13.84
N ARG A 80 2.99 20.40 -14.77
CA ARG A 80 1.67 21.06 -14.75
C ARG A 80 0.51 20.08 -14.74
N HIS A 81 0.67 18.93 -15.39
CA HIS A 81 -0.42 17.97 -15.57
C HIS A 81 -0.32 16.84 -14.55
N GLY A 82 -1.47 16.26 -14.20
CA GLY A 82 -1.56 15.16 -13.27
C GLY A 82 -3.01 14.76 -13.00
N PHE A 83 -3.20 13.94 -11.98
CA PHE A 83 -4.50 13.75 -11.36
C PHE A 83 -4.39 13.68 -9.84
N LEU A 84 -5.47 14.06 -9.17
CA LEU A 84 -5.65 13.91 -7.73
C LEU A 84 -6.49 12.65 -7.47
N ALA A 85 -5.97 11.75 -6.65
CA ALA A 85 -6.67 10.59 -6.12
C ALA A 85 -7.13 10.89 -4.69
N GLU A 86 -8.34 11.44 -4.56
CA GLU A 86 -8.91 11.98 -3.32
C GLU A 86 -9.28 10.91 -2.28
N THR A 87 -9.36 9.65 -2.71
CA THR A 87 -9.71 8.52 -1.83
C THR A 87 -8.49 7.75 -1.35
N GLU A 88 -7.29 8.05 -1.86
CA GLU A 88 -6.04 7.42 -1.42
C GLU A 88 -5.57 7.95 -0.07
N LEU A 89 -4.59 7.28 0.53
CA LEU A 89 -3.97 7.73 1.78
C LEU A 89 -2.51 7.29 1.82
N ALA A 90 -1.71 8.01 2.59
CA ALA A 90 -0.37 7.59 2.96
C ALA A 90 -0.27 7.43 4.48
N VAL A 91 0.56 6.49 4.91
CA VAL A 91 0.79 6.19 6.33
C VAL A 91 2.27 6.15 6.66
N ASP A 92 2.61 6.43 7.91
CA ASP A 92 3.91 6.06 8.47
C ASP A 92 3.91 4.57 8.81
N ASN A 93 4.56 3.78 7.94
CA ASN A 93 4.67 2.33 8.12
C ASN A 93 5.30 1.92 9.45
N ARG A 94 6.23 2.71 10.02
CA ARG A 94 6.81 2.40 11.33
C ARG A 94 5.78 2.58 12.42
N ALA A 95 4.99 3.66 12.37
CA ALA A 95 3.92 3.90 13.32
C ALA A 95 2.82 2.83 13.23
N VAL A 96 2.46 2.38 12.01
CA VAL A 96 1.55 1.24 11.80
C VAL A 96 2.07 -0.01 12.51
N VAL A 97 3.32 -0.40 12.27
CA VAL A 97 3.91 -1.62 12.84
C VAL A 97 3.98 -1.55 14.36
N VAL A 98 4.34 -0.40 14.94
CA VAL A 98 4.32 -0.18 16.40
C VAL A 98 2.91 -0.35 16.94
N ALA A 99 1.92 0.30 16.34
CA ALA A 99 0.53 0.20 16.80
C ALA A 99 0.00 -1.25 16.74
N LEU A 100 0.36 -2.00 15.69
CA LEU A 100 0.01 -3.42 15.56
C LEU A 100 0.73 -4.28 16.61
N ALA A 101 2.01 -4.03 16.90
CA ALA A 101 2.75 -4.73 17.94
C ALA A 101 2.11 -4.52 19.32
N ASP A 102 1.76 -3.27 19.65
CA ASP A 102 1.09 -2.94 20.91
C ASP A 102 -0.31 -3.61 21.01
N GLN A 103 -1.03 -3.72 19.89
CA GLN A 103 -2.31 -4.45 19.84
C GLN A 103 -2.11 -5.94 20.09
N CYS A 104 -1.11 -6.56 19.47
CA CYS A 104 -0.75 -7.96 19.69
C CYS A 104 -0.47 -8.22 21.18
N GLU A 105 0.32 -7.37 21.84
CA GLU A 105 0.60 -7.49 23.28
C GLU A 105 -0.69 -7.39 24.12
N ARG A 106 -1.58 -6.45 23.82
CA ARG A 106 -2.87 -6.32 24.51
C ARG A 106 -3.79 -7.53 24.33
N LEU A 107 -3.67 -8.22 23.19
CA LEU A 107 -4.41 -9.45 22.89
C LEU A 107 -3.73 -10.71 23.46
N GLY A 108 -2.57 -10.57 24.12
CA GLY A 108 -1.84 -11.69 24.71
C GLY A 108 -1.03 -12.50 23.71
N VAL A 109 -0.68 -11.92 22.56
CA VAL A 109 0.25 -12.55 21.61
C VAL A 109 1.63 -12.65 22.24
N GLU A 110 2.21 -13.84 22.18
CA GLU A 110 3.56 -14.10 22.69
C GLU A 110 4.61 -13.96 21.58
N TRP A 111 5.75 -13.36 21.91
CA TRP A 111 6.90 -13.24 21.02
C TRP A 111 7.89 -14.38 21.27
N ALA A 112 8.28 -15.08 20.21
CA ALA A 112 9.27 -16.15 20.24
C ALA A 112 10.58 -15.74 19.53
N PRO A 113 11.71 -16.44 19.78
CA PRO A 113 12.92 -16.26 19.00
C PRO A 113 12.70 -16.54 17.50
N PRO A 114 13.61 -16.06 16.62
CA PRO A 114 13.55 -16.37 15.20
C PRO A 114 13.55 -17.88 14.93
N VAL A 115 12.72 -18.32 13.98
CA VAL A 115 12.58 -19.73 13.57
C VAL A 115 13.54 -20.03 12.42
N GLY A 116 14.39 -21.06 12.57
CA GLY A 116 15.33 -21.51 11.53
C GLY A 116 14.78 -22.62 10.64
N SER A 117 13.81 -23.39 11.15
CA SER A 117 13.18 -24.52 10.48
C SER A 117 11.72 -24.70 10.92
N LEU A 118 10.85 -25.13 10.01
CA LEU A 118 9.44 -25.41 10.33
C LEU A 118 9.26 -26.55 11.35
N THR A 119 10.25 -27.42 11.52
CA THR A 119 10.22 -28.46 12.55
C THR A 119 10.23 -27.90 13.97
N GLU A 120 10.76 -26.69 14.17
CA GLU A 120 10.81 -26.03 15.49
C GLU A 120 9.41 -25.62 15.98
N VAL A 121 8.46 -25.46 15.05
CA VAL A 121 7.07 -25.08 15.34
C VAL A 121 6.08 -26.21 15.02
N ALA A 122 6.55 -27.46 14.95
CA ALA A 122 5.74 -28.62 14.57
C ALA A 122 4.58 -28.92 15.54
N ALA A 123 4.61 -28.35 16.76
CA ALA A 123 3.54 -28.47 17.74
C ALA A 123 2.37 -27.49 17.50
N ALA A 124 2.54 -26.47 16.64
CA ALA A 124 1.48 -25.51 16.34
C ALA A 124 0.43 -26.14 15.41
N ASP A 125 -0.85 -25.90 15.67
CA ASP A 125 -1.96 -26.39 14.83
C ASP A 125 -1.96 -25.74 13.44
N THR A 126 -1.42 -24.53 13.32
CA THR A 126 -1.35 -23.77 12.08
C THR A 126 -0.10 -22.90 12.07
N VAL A 127 0.60 -22.88 10.94
CA VAL A 127 1.79 -22.07 10.73
C VAL A 127 1.57 -21.15 9.52
N VAL A 128 1.82 -19.85 9.71
CA VAL A 128 1.76 -18.84 8.64
C VAL A 128 3.17 -18.33 8.37
N ILE A 129 3.64 -18.48 7.14
CA ILE A 129 4.94 -17.94 6.69
C ILE A 129 4.72 -16.52 6.18
N ALA A 130 5.14 -15.53 6.95
CA ALA A 130 4.98 -14.10 6.65
C ALA A 130 6.30 -13.30 6.79
N ASN A 131 7.46 -13.97 6.69
CA ASN A 131 8.80 -13.35 6.80
C ASN A 131 9.32 -12.76 5.47
N GLY A 132 8.43 -12.37 4.57
CA GLY A 132 8.76 -11.63 3.36
C GLY A 132 9.78 -12.35 2.45
N ILE A 133 10.85 -11.64 2.09
CA ILE A 133 11.88 -12.13 1.16
C ILE A 133 12.65 -13.35 1.66
N ASP A 134 12.61 -13.61 2.97
CA ASP A 134 13.29 -14.73 3.61
C ASP A 134 12.42 -16.00 3.63
N ALA A 135 11.16 -15.93 3.17
CA ALA A 135 10.24 -17.07 3.13
C ALA A 135 10.80 -18.30 2.39
N PRO A 136 11.52 -18.17 1.26
CA PRO A 136 12.12 -19.33 0.59
C PRO A 136 13.17 -20.09 1.41
N ALA A 137 13.75 -19.48 2.46
CA ALA A 137 14.67 -20.17 3.36
C ALA A 137 13.95 -21.20 4.24
N LEU A 138 12.69 -20.92 4.63
CA LEU A 138 11.83 -21.84 5.39
C LEU A 138 11.03 -22.78 4.49
N TRP A 139 10.63 -22.33 3.31
CA TRP A 139 9.88 -23.12 2.34
C TRP A 139 10.49 -23.02 0.93
N PRO A 140 11.43 -23.91 0.59
CA PRO A 140 12.06 -23.93 -0.72
C PRO A 140 11.03 -24.05 -1.85
N GLY A 141 11.20 -23.24 -2.90
CA GLY A 141 10.31 -23.22 -4.07
C GLY A 141 9.20 -22.16 -4.03
N LEU A 142 9.04 -21.40 -2.93
CA LEU A 142 8.18 -20.23 -2.94
C LEU A 142 8.71 -19.17 -3.95
N PRO A 143 7.85 -18.63 -4.84
CA PRO A 143 8.28 -17.71 -5.90
C PRO A 143 8.44 -16.27 -5.40
N VAL A 144 9.13 -16.08 -4.27
CA VAL A 144 9.46 -14.77 -3.70
C VAL A 144 10.92 -14.45 -4.00
N ARG A 145 11.17 -13.25 -4.54
CA ARG A 145 12.53 -12.78 -4.85
C ARG A 145 12.75 -11.37 -4.32
N PRO A 146 13.95 -11.06 -3.78
CA PRO A 146 14.26 -9.71 -3.35
C PRO A 146 14.34 -8.78 -4.57
N VAL A 147 13.75 -7.60 -4.43
CA VAL A 147 13.92 -6.49 -5.37
C VAL A 147 14.38 -5.30 -4.55
N LYS A 148 15.57 -4.80 -4.85
CA LYS A 148 16.09 -3.61 -4.19
C LYS A 148 15.30 -2.39 -4.67
N GLY A 149 14.67 -1.69 -3.73
CA GLY A 149 14.08 -0.37 -3.92
C GLY A 149 15.10 0.74 -3.77
#